data_AF-A0A7Y0CMP3-F1
#
_entry.id   AF-A0A7Y0CMP3-F1
#
_cell.length_a   1.000
_cell.length_b   1.000
_cell.length_c   1.000
_cell.angle_alpha   90.00
_cell.angle_beta   90.00
_cell.angle_gamma   90.00
#
_symmetry.space_group_name_H-M   'P 1'
#
loop_
_entity.id
_entity.type
_entity.pdbx_description
1 polymer ?
#
loop_
_entity_poly.entity_id
_entity_poly.type
_entity_poly.pdbx_seq_one_letter_code
_entity_poly.pdbx_strand_id
1 'polypeptide(L)'
;MCSYGNVEGRFRDNDELRYSLRALECYFPEHGHVYVVTDDQAPAWLCPSDRLTVVDHKELIPAESLPTFDSGNIESYIHRIPNLSERYFYLNDDVFFSAPVNLSDWFWDGGIYVTWSDEPLREDATSLENACRLSNQCGLHPLQ
;
A
#
# COMPACT_ATOMS: atom_id res chain seq x y z
N MET A 1 -14.33 -24.96 -4.40
CA MET A 1 -15.20 -24.09 -3.60
C MET A 1 -14.79 -24.26 -2.15
N CYS A 2 -13.94 -23.39 -1.61
CA CYS A 2 -13.48 -23.50 -0.22
C CYS A 2 -14.50 -22.82 0.70
N SER A 3 -15.07 -23.57 1.66
CA SER A 3 -16.16 -23.14 2.54
C SER A 3 -15.70 -22.48 3.85
N TYR A 4 -14.48 -21.94 3.91
CA TYR A 4 -13.90 -21.36 5.13
C TYR A 4 -13.18 -20.03 4.89
N GLY A 5 -13.69 -19.19 3.98
CA GLY A 5 -13.32 -17.78 3.99
C GLY A 5 -14.08 -17.11 5.13
N ASN A 6 -13.41 -16.75 6.23
CA ASN A 6 -14.02 -15.97 7.29
C ASN A 6 -14.36 -14.57 6.75
N VAL A 7 -15.58 -14.39 6.28
CA VAL A 7 -16.05 -13.13 5.67
C VAL A 7 -16.17 -12.03 6.73
N GLU A 8 -16.42 -12.38 7.99
CA GLU A 8 -16.56 -11.41 9.09
C GLU A 8 -15.24 -10.74 9.46
N GLY A 9 -14.11 -11.44 9.33
CA GLY A 9 -12.79 -10.87 9.62
C GLY A 9 -12.33 -9.83 8.61
N ARG A 10 -12.82 -9.89 7.36
CA ARG A 10 -12.42 -8.96 6.28
C ARG A 10 -12.92 -7.53 6.46
N PHE A 11 -14.00 -7.34 7.24
CA PHE A 11 -14.60 -6.03 7.47
C PHE A 11 -14.35 -5.49 8.88
N ARG A 12 -13.50 -6.19 9.65
CA ARG A 12 -13.17 -5.80 11.01
C ARG A 12 -12.05 -4.77 10.97
N ASP A 13 -12.40 -3.53 11.33
CA ASP A 13 -11.44 -2.45 11.58
C ASP A 13 -10.72 -2.71 12.93
N ASN A 14 -9.40 -2.92 12.91
CA ASN A 14 -8.57 -3.02 14.11
C ASN A 14 -7.69 -1.77 14.31
N ASP A 15 -8.13 -0.63 13.80
CA ASP A 15 -7.41 0.64 13.80
C ASP A 15 -6.07 0.58 13.02
N GLU A 16 -5.89 -0.36 12.07
CA GLU A 16 -4.62 -0.56 11.34
C GLU A 16 -4.15 0.73 10.67
N LEU A 17 -5.03 1.40 9.91
CA LEU A 17 -4.73 2.67 9.25
C LEU A 17 -4.26 3.75 10.24
N ARG A 18 -4.85 3.78 11.45
CA ARG A 18 -4.48 4.74 12.50
C ARG A 18 -3.06 4.49 12.99
N TYR A 19 -2.69 3.22 13.18
CA TYR A 19 -1.33 2.85 13.55
C TYR A 19 -0.35 3.09 12.41
N SER A 20 -0.75 2.87 11.15
CA SER A 20 0.06 3.11 9.96
C SER A 20 0.43 4.58 9.82
N LEU A 21 -0.55 5.49 9.93
CA LEU A 21 -0.30 6.94 9.89
C LEU A 21 0.58 7.41 11.05
N ARG A 22 0.43 6.84 12.25
CA ARG A 22 1.32 7.14 13.39
C ARG A 22 2.75 6.65 13.16
N ALA A 23 2.91 5.47 12.58
CA ALA A 23 4.21 4.91 12.23
C ALA A 23 4.89 5.78 11.16
N LEU A 24 4.15 6.24 10.15
CA LEU A 24 4.63 7.19 9.14
C LEU A 24 5.18 8.47 9.81
N GLU A 25 4.42 9.10 10.70
CA GLU A 25 4.86 10.32 11.40
C GLU A 25 6.09 10.08 12.29
N CYS A 26 6.21 8.90 12.90
CA CYS A 26 7.36 8.53 13.73
C CYS A 26 8.63 8.26 12.92
N TYR A 27 8.53 7.56 11.80
CA TYR A 27 9.67 7.03 11.06
C TYR A 27 10.02 7.84 9.80
N PHE A 28 9.10 8.65 9.29
CA PHE A 28 9.33 9.49 8.14
C PHE A 28 8.64 10.86 8.27
N PRO A 29 8.95 11.68 9.29
CA PRO A 29 8.26 12.95 9.56
C PRO A 29 8.32 13.96 8.40
N GLU A 30 9.38 13.88 7.58
CA GLU A 30 9.56 14.69 6.36
C GLU A 30 8.83 14.13 5.13
N HIS A 31 7.85 13.25 5.32
CA HIS A 31 7.02 12.73 4.24
C HIS A 31 6.34 13.84 3.43
N GLY A 32 5.95 13.52 2.20
CA GLY A 32 5.17 14.43 1.37
C GLY A 32 3.72 14.56 1.82
N HIS A 33 2.85 14.84 0.86
CA HIS A 33 1.40 14.81 1.05
C HIS A 33 0.90 13.37 1.15
N VAL A 34 -0.01 13.09 2.08
CA VAL A 34 -0.63 11.78 2.27
C VAL A 34 -2.00 11.77 1.59
N TYR A 35 -2.23 10.76 0.75
CA TYR A 35 -3.54 10.53 0.15
C TYR A 35 -4.12 9.23 0.70
N VAL A 36 -5.29 9.31 1.33
CA VAL A 36 -6.01 8.14 1.85
C VAL A 36 -7.15 7.86 0.89
N VAL A 37 -7.02 6.81 0.07
CA VAL A 37 -8.06 6.39 -0.88
C VAL A 37 -9.06 5.49 -0.15
N THR A 38 -10.34 5.81 -0.27
CA THR A 38 -11.42 5.15 0.48
C THR A 38 -12.62 4.82 -0.44
N ASP A 39 -13.57 4.04 0.06
CA ASP A 39 -14.85 3.74 -0.60
C ASP A 39 -16.01 4.39 0.16
N ASP A 40 -16.19 5.71 0.02
CA ASP A 40 -17.26 6.48 0.70
C ASP A 40 -17.21 6.44 2.23
N GLN A 41 -16.04 6.11 2.81
CA GLN A 41 -15.85 6.00 4.26
C GLN A 41 -14.64 6.82 4.68
N ALA A 42 -14.83 7.74 5.62
CA ALA A 42 -13.74 8.41 6.32
C ALA A 42 -13.74 7.95 7.78
N PRO A 43 -12.58 7.53 8.35
CA PRO A 43 -12.51 7.17 9.75
C PRO A 43 -12.87 8.36 10.64
N ALA A 44 -13.79 8.17 11.60
CA ALA A 44 -14.26 9.27 12.47
C ALA A 44 -13.14 9.90 13.34
N TRP A 45 -12.04 9.16 13.54
CA TRP A 45 -10.87 9.64 14.27
C TRP A 45 -9.91 10.47 13.41
N LEU A 46 -10.05 10.44 12.08
CA LEU A 46 -9.16 11.13 11.16
C LEU A 46 -9.50 12.62 11.16
N CYS A 47 -8.57 13.45 11.62
CA CYS A 47 -8.74 14.89 11.66
C CYS A 47 -8.26 15.52 10.33
N PRO A 48 -8.94 16.55 9.81
CA PRO A 48 -8.43 17.31 8.66
C PRO A 48 -7.02 17.85 8.92
N SER A 49 -6.17 17.77 7.91
CA SER A 49 -4.78 18.26 7.94
C SER A 49 -4.40 18.80 6.57
N ASP A 50 -3.58 19.84 6.53
CA ASP A 50 -3.10 20.43 5.26
C ASP A 50 -2.16 19.48 4.49
N ARG A 51 -1.64 18.43 5.14
CA ARG A 51 -0.76 17.41 4.54
C ARG A 51 -1.48 16.09 4.24
N LEU A 52 -2.80 16.02 4.42
CA LEU A 52 -3.58 14.80 4.20
C LEU A 52 -4.87 15.08 3.45
N THR A 53 -5.13 14.32 2.39
CA THR A 53 -6.39 14.35 1.64
C THR A 53 -7.01 12.97 1.61
N VAL A 54 -8.29 12.89 2.00
CA VAL A 54 -9.11 11.70 1.78
C VAL A 54 -9.69 11.79 0.37
N VAL A 55 -9.52 10.74 -0.42
CA VAL A 55 -9.99 10.64 -1.82
C VAL A 55 -10.98 9.49 -1.90
N ASP A 56 -12.17 9.71 -2.46
CA ASP A 56 -13.08 8.62 -2.77
C ASP A 56 -12.61 7.95 -4.07
N HIS A 57 -12.52 6.61 -4.10
CA HIS A 57 -12.08 5.89 -5.27
C HIS A 57 -12.97 6.14 -6.50
N LYS A 58 -14.23 6.54 -6.32
CA LYS A 58 -15.16 6.90 -7.40
C LYS A 58 -14.70 8.14 -8.16
N GLU A 59 -13.82 8.96 -7.58
CA GLU A 59 -13.17 10.08 -8.27
C GLU A 59 -12.08 9.60 -9.24
N LEU A 60 -11.52 8.40 -9.02
CA LEU A 60 -10.41 7.84 -9.79
C LEU A 60 -10.89 6.82 -10.83
N ILE A 61 -11.89 6.02 -10.46
CA ILE A 61 -12.38 4.88 -11.24
C ILE A 61 -13.54 5.32 -12.14
N PRO A 62 -13.54 4.97 -13.45
CA PRO A 62 -14.67 5.22 -14.33
C PRO A 62 -15.97 4.60 -13.81
N ALA A 63 -17.10 5.28 -14.00
CA ALA A 63 -18.40 4.83 -13.50
C ALA A 63 -18.81 3.44 -14.00
N GLU A 64 -18.32 3.04 -15.18
CA GLU A 64 -18.60 1.73 -15.79
C GLU A 64 -17.87 0.58 -15.10
N SER A 65 -16.81 0.87 -14.35
CA SER A 65 -15.99 -0.09 -13.61
C SER A 65 -16.36 -0.18 -12.12
N LEU A 66 -17.44 0.48 -11.70
CA LEU A 66 -17.96 0.50 -10.34
C LEU A 66 -19.26 -0.33 -10.19
N PRO A 67 -19.59 -0.82 -8.98
CA PRO A 67 -18.80 -0.76 -7.75
C PRO A 67 -17.69 -1.81 -7.73
N THR A 68 -16.59 -1.51 -7.04
CA THR A 68 -15.49 -2.45 -6.82
C THR A 68 -14.99 -2.35 -5.38
N PHE A 69 -14.70 -3.51 -4.78
CA PHE A 69 -14.08 -3.62 -3.46
C PHE A 69 -12.75 -4.36 -3.54
N ASP A 70 -12.25 -4.58 -4.75
CA ASP A 70 -10.98 -5.23 -5.00
C ASP A 70 -9.85 -4.20 -4.90
N SER A 71 -8.95 -4.37 -3.94
CA SER A 71 -7.87 -3.41 -3.70
C SER A 71 -6.98 -3.29 -4.94
N GLY A 72 -6.61 -4.41 -5.57
CA GLY A 72 -5.77 -4.41 -6.77
C GLY A 72 -6.37 -3.62 -7.94
N ASN A 73 -7.69 -3.68 -8.10
CA ASN A 73 -8.40 -2.85 -9.06
C ASN A 73 -8.32 -1.37 -8.69
N ILE A 74 -8.59 -1.00 -7.43
CA ILE A 74 -8.50 0.39 -6.94
C ILE A 74 -7.07 0.94 -7.09
N GLU A 75 -6.08 0.13 -6.70
CA GLU A 75 -4.64 0.39 -6.80
C GLU A 75 -4.22 0.77 -8.24
N SER A 76 -4.81 0.12 -9.24
CA SER A 76 -4.51 0.41 -10.64
C SER A 76 -4.86 1.83 -11.07
N TYR A 77 -5.71 2.54 -10.32
CA TYR A 77 -6.18 3.90 -10.63
C TYR A 77 -5.55 5.01 -9.77
N ILE A 78 -4.70 4.70 -8.78
CA ILE A 78 -4.12 5.71 -7.86
C ILE A 78 -3.29 6.78 -8.60
N HIS A 79 -2.71 6.42 -9.75
CA HIS A 79 -1.96 7.35 -10.61
C HIS A 79 -2.81 8.53 -11.12
N ARG A 80 -4.14 8.47 -11.00
CA ARG A 80 -5.06 9.54 -11.39
C ARG A 80 -5.28 10.60 -10.31
N ILE A 81 -4.74 10.40 -9.12
CA ILE A 81 -4.85 11.37 -8.03
C ILE A 81 -4.23 12.71 -8.48
N PRO A 82 -4.98 13.82 -8.43
CA PRO A 82 -4.45 15.12 -8.79
C PRO A 82 -3.28 15.53 -7.89
N ASN A 83 -2.22 16.05 -8.50
CA ASN A 83 -0.98 16.48 -7.83
C ASN A 83 -0.19 15.35 -7.14
N LEU A 84 -0.45 14.08 -7.48
CA LEU A 84 0.40 12.98 -7.05
C LEU A 84 1.81 13.18 -7.61
N SER A 85 2.80 13.05 -6.73
CA SER A 85 4.23 13.11 -7.09
C SER A 85 4.59 11.97 -8.05
N GLU A 86 5.58 12.20 -8.93
CA GLU A 86 6.14 11.13 -9.78
C GLU A 86 6.83 10.03 -8.95
N ARG A 87 7.28 10.39 -7.74
CA ARG A 87 7.89 9.49 -6.75
C ARG A 87 6.98 9.45 -5.53
N TYR A 88 6.36 8.31 -5.26
CA TYR A 88 5.46 8.13 -4.13
C TYR A 88 5.63 6.73 -3.52
N PHE A 89 5.28 6.63 -2.25
CA PHE A 89 5.08 5.35 -1.58
C PHE A 89 3.61 4.97 -1.68
N TYR A 90 3.35 3.73 -2.02
CA TYR A 90 2.03 3.14 -1.91
C TYR A 90 2.06 2.11 -0.78
N LEU A 91 1.08 2.20 0.12
CA LEU A 91 0.93 1.35 1.29
C LEU A 91 -0.55 0.98 1.39
N ASN A 92 -0.82 -0.30 1.68
CA ASN A 92 -2.12 -0.68 2.24
C ASN A 92 -2.22 -0.23 3.70
N ASP A 93 -3.42 -0.31 4.26
CA ASP A 93 -3.72 0.07 5.64
C ASP A 93 -3.04 -0.86 6.68
N ASP A 94 -2.76 -2.10 6.31
CA ASP A 94 -2.02 -3.10 7.10
C ASP A 94 -0.49 -3.05 6.93
N VAL A 95 0.01 -2.00 6.28
CA VAL A 95 1.44 -1.77 6.05
C VAL A 95 1.95 -0.64 6.95
N PHE A 96 3.10 -0.86 7.59
CA PHE A 96 3.71 0.04 8.55
C PHE A 96 5.19 0.29 8.27
N PHE A 97 5.64 1.52 8.53
CA PHE A 97 7.07 1.79 8.70
C PHE A 97 7.53 1.28 10.07
N SER A 98 8.68 0.61 10.12
CA SER A 98 9.26 0.06 11.36
C SER A 98 10.65 0.62 11.67
N ALA A 99 11.22 1.42 10.75
CA ALA A 99 12.53 2.03 10.87
C ALA A 99 12.56 3.40 10.16
N PRO A 100 13.45 4.32 10.58
CA PRO A 100 13.57 5.62 9.94
C PRO A 100 13.82 5.53 8.44
N VAL A 101 13.08 6.32 7.64
CA VAL A 101 13.18 6.31 6.18
C VAL A 101 14.26 7.27 5.71
N ASN A 102 15.16 6.76 4.87
CA ASN A 102 16.08 7.56 4.09
C ASN A 102 15.72 7.45 2.60
N LEU A 103 15.34 8.55 1.96
CA LEU A 103 14.86 8.57 0.57
C LEU A 103 15.87 8.03 -0.44
N SER A 104 17.18 8.15 -0.17
CA SER A 104 18.22 7.61 -1.07
C SER A 104 18.17 6.09 -1.21
N ASP A 105 17.58 5.40 -0.23
CA ASP A 105 17.49 3.94 -0.21
C ASP A 105 16.32 3.44 -1.08
N TRP A 106 15.39 4.33 -1.44
CA TRP A 106 14.16 4.00 -2.16
C TRP A 106 14.11 4.63 -3.55
N PHE A 107 14.68 5.82 -3.72
CA PHE A 107 14.68 6.57 -4.97
C PHE A 107 16.10 6.90 -5.40
N TRP A 108 16.56 6.27 -6.47
CA TRP A 108 17.84 6.57 -7.11
C TRP A 108 17.68 6.60 -8.64
N ASP A 109 18.64 7.18 -9.34
CA ASP A 109 18.58 7.41 -10.80
C ASP A 109 18.58 6.10 -11.63
N GLY A 110 18.77 4.94 -10.99
CA GLY A 110 18.77 3.63 -11.62
C GLY A 110 17.40 2.94 -11.71
N GLY A 111 16.34 3.48 -11.07
CA GLY A 111 14.98 2.95 -11.19
C GLY A 111 14.20 2.83 -9.88
N ILE A 112 12.99 2.28 -9.97
CA ILE A 112 12.03 2.12 -8.86
C ILE A 112 12.16 0.73 -8.24
N TYR A 113 12.19 0.68 -6.90
CA TYR A 113 12.24 -0.55 -6.11
C TYR A 113 10.92 -0.83 -5.42
N VAL A 114 10.34 -2.03 -5.61
CA VAL A 114 9.13 -2.47 -4.89
C VAL A 114 9.42 -3.84 -4.29
N THR A 115 9.41 -3.95 -2.96
CA THR A 115 9.48 -5.24 -2.27
C THR A 115 8.88 -5.21 -0.87
N TRP A 116 8.43 -6.39 -0.41
CA TRP A 116 8.28 -6.79 0.99
C TRP A 116 9.10 -8.08 1.16
N SER A 117 10.15 -8.09 1.98
CA SER A 117 10.99 -9.28 2.15
C SER A 117 11.93 -9.17 3.36
N ASP A 118 11.99 -10.21 4.20
CA ASP A 118 13.05 -10.45 5.20
C ASP A 118 14.33 -11.07 4.59
N GLU A 119 14.30 -11.44 3.30
CA GLU A 119 15.41 -12.02 2.56
C GLU A 119 16.15 -10.96 1.71
N PRO A 120 17.49 -11.01 1.64
CA PRO A 120 18.29 -10.08 0.86
C PRO A 120 18.10 -10.28 -0.65
N LEU A 121 18.21 -9.17 -1.36
CA LEU A 121 17.75 -9.04 -2.74
C LEU A 121 18.89 -9.27 -3.71
N ARG A 122 18.54 -9.68 -4.94
CA ARG A 122 19.51 -9.75 -6.04
C ARG A 122 19.53 -8.42 -6.79
N GLU A 123 20.70 -7.80 -6.82
CA GLU A 123 20.95 -6.51 -7.49
C GLU A 123 20.85 -6.61 -9.03
N ASP A 124 20.97 -7.81 -9.59
CA ASP A 124 20.92 -8.07 -11.03
C ASP A 124 19.53 -8.44 -11.56
N ALA A 125 18.49 -8.40 -10.72
CA ALA A 125 17.13 -8.81 -11.07
C ALA A 125 16.12 -7.66 -10.92
N THR A 126 15.10 -7.67 -11.78
CA THR A 126 13.98 -6.71 -11.66
C THR A 126 13.15 -6.99 -10.40
N SER A 127 12.42 -5.97 -9.93
CA SER A 127 11.49 -6.09 -8.80
C SER A 127 10.45 -7.20 -9.02
N LEU A 128 9.96 -7.35 -10.25
CA LEU A 128 9.02 -8.41 -10.65
C LEU A 128 9.67 -9.81 -10.62
N GLU A 129 10.93 -9.94 -11.03
CA GLU A 129 11.66 -11.21 -11.00
C GLU A 129 12.00 -11.64 -9.58
N ASN A 130 12.37 -10.71 -8.70
CA ASN A 130 12.56 -10.98 -7.27
C ASN A 130 11.25 -11.44 -6.62
N ALA A 131 10.13 -10.77 -6.91
CA ALA A 131 8.80 -11.17 -6.44
C ALA A 131 8.37 -12.57 -6.97
N CYS A 132 8.53 -12.81 -8.27
CA CYS A 132 8.17 -14.09 -8.91
C CYS A 132 9.03 -15.27 -8.45
N ARG A 133 10.35 -15.09 -8.31
CA ARG A 133 11.28 -16.13 -7.85
C ARG A 133 10.89 -16.64 -6.47
N LEU A 134 10.57 -15.72 -5.57
CA LEU A 134 10.22 -16.02 -4.19
C LEU A 134 8.80 -16.61 -4.08
N SER A 135 7.86 -16.16 -4.92
CA SER A 135 6.52 -16.77 -5.04
C SER A 135 6.58 -18.25 -5.46
N ASN A 136 7.51 -18.62 -6.35
CA ASN A 136 7.68 -20.03 -6.78
C ASN A 136 8.33 -20.91 -5.71
N GLN A 137 9.09 -20.33 -4.77
CA GLN A 137 9.72 -21.07 -3.67
C GLN A 137 8.76 -21.34 -2.51
N CYS A 138 7.75 -20.49 -2.29
CA CYS A 138 6.65 -20.74 -1.36
C CYS A 138 5.78 -21.97 -1.72
N GLY A 139 5.82 -22.44 -2.96
CA GLY A 139 5.10 -23.64 -3.40
C GLY A 139 5.82 -24.97 -3.14
N LEU A 140 7.05 -24.95 -2.62
CA LEU A 140 7.93 -26.13 -2.59
C LEU A 140 8.37 -26.59 -1.19
N HIS A 141 7.95 -25.93 -0.12
CA HIS A 141 8.23 -26.40 1.24
C HIS A 141 7.05 -27.18 1.81
N PRO A 142 7.18 -28.50 2.07
CA PRO A 142 6.24 -29.21 2.91
C PRO A 142 6.34 -28.62 4.32
N LEU A 143 5.19 -28.28 4.88
CA LEU A 143 5.04 -27.86 6.28
C LEU A 143 5.64 -28.95 7.20
N GLN A 144 6.70 -28.59 7.93
CA GLN A 144 7.14 -29.29 9.14
C GLN A 144 7.09 -28.31 10.30
#